data_AF-K0SDD2-F1
#
_entry.id   AF-K0SDD2-F1
#
_cell.length_a   1.000
_cell.length_b   1.000
_cell.length_c   1.000
_cell.angle_alpha   90.00
_cell.angle_beta   90.00
_cell.angle_gamma   90.00
#
_symmetry.space_group_name_H-M   'P 1'
#
loop_
_entity.id
_entity.type
_entity.pdbx_description
1 polymer ?
#
loop_
_entity_poly.entity_id
_entity_poly.type
_entity_poly.pdbx_seq_one_letter_code
_entity_poly.pdbx_strand_id
1 'polypeptide(L)'
;MLFSGTDCPIICCTSANEVKSACSFYVKSGDSVLEVGSERNDVSSHICRLVRDGMVYLADKNRANDKWLGTEEESFTDRVSMIKLKSLGDWKKTLFSGEVHYDVIILGISHLVGLDLYMTQLVMAHEMLQSCARQPRVMIVKSKKLYSLSRRLVHSHKLFDGSSQLPSDIMRSSEPVIIAAVKVEEYRNTHTYLVKESDAILELGCHFGQTTKLLEKTGTVQLQ
;
A
#
# COMPACT_ATOMS: atom_id res chain seq x y z
N MET A 1 6.33 0.10 -18.00
CA MET A 1 6.05 -1.00 -17.04
C MET A 1 6.19 -0.42 -15.65
N LEU A 2 5.09 -0.20 -14.91
CA LEU A 2 5.15 0.49 -13.62
C LEU A 2 5.49 -0.41 -12.42
N PHE A 3 5.52 -1.74 -12.60
CA PHE A 3 5.76 -2.70 -11.51
C PHE A 3 6.50 -3.94 -12.03
N SER A 4 7.82 -3.88 -12.18
CA SER A 4 8.62 -5.10 -12.37
C SER A 4 8.86 -5.77 -11.02
N GLY A 5 8.14 -6.87 -10.80
CA GLY A 5 8.30 -7.91 -9.76
C GLY A 5 9.16 -7.57 -8.55
N THR A 6 8.59 -6.89 -7.56
CA THR A 6 9.10 -7.02 -6.18
C THR A 6 8.37 -8.21 -5.55
N ASP A 7 9.10 -9.25 -5.13
CA ASP A 7 8.51 -10.39 -4.42
C ASP A 7 8.16 -10.06 -2.96
N CYS A 8 8.46 -8.84 -2.50
CA CYS A 8 8.10 -8.39 -1.16
C CYS A 8 6.57 -8.26 -1.03
N PRO A 9 5.92 -9.04 -0.15
CA PRO A 9 4.51 -8.89 0.13
C PRO A 9 4.21 -7.55 0.81
N ILE A 10 3.15 -6.88 0.35
CA ILE A 10 2.63 -5.64 0.96
C ILE A 10 1.37 -5.98 1.75
N ILE A 11 1.42 -5.84 3.07
CA ILE A 11 0.30 -6.08 3.99
C ILE A 11 -0.36 -4.75 4.32
N CYS A 12 -1.59 -4.55 3.85
CA CYS A 12 -2.35 -3.34 4.12
C CYS A 12 -3.14 -3.45 5.44
N CYS A 13 -2.93 -2.52 6.35
CA CYS A 13 -3.62 -2.39 7.64
C CYS A 13 -4.43 -1.09 7.68
N THR A 14 -5.61 -1.12 8.30
CA THR A 14 -6.50 0.05 8.43
C THR A 14 -6.26 0.86 9.70
N SER A 15 -5.64 0.25 10.72
CA SER A 15 -5.52 0.83 12.06
C SER A 15 -4.16 0.51 12.70
N ALA A 16 -3.80 1.24 13.75
CA ALA A 16 -2.59 0.95 14.54
C ALA A 16 -2.64 -0.43 15.21
N ASN A 17 -3.82 -0.91 15.59
CA ASN A 17 -3.99 -2.24 16.17
C ASN A 17 -3.73 -3.34 15.13
N GLU A 18 -4.22 -3.16 13.90
CA GLU A 18 -3.91 -4.10 12.81
C GLU A 18 -2.42 -4.10 12.47
N VAL A 19 -1.77 -2.94 12.47
CA VAL A 19 -0.29 -2.87 12.30
C VAL A 19 0.41 -3.66 13.41
N LYS A 20 0.04 -3.48 14.68
CA LYS A 20 0.62 -4.25 15.80
C LYS A 20 0.41 -5.75 15.64
N SER A 21 -0.80 -6.18 15.25
CA SER A 21 -1.09 -7.59 14.98
C SER A 21 -0.23 -8.13 13.83
N ALA A 22 -0.07 -7.37 12.74
CA ALA A 22 0.81 -7.74 11.64
C ALA A 22 2.28 -7.82 12.10
N CYS A 23 2.76 -6.85 12.89
CA CYS A 23 4.11 -6.88 13.46
C CYS A 23 4.33 -8.14 14.31
N SER A 24 3.38 -8.50 15.18
CA SER A 24 3.48 -9.72 16.00
C SER A 24 3.62 -11.01 15.18
N PHE A 25 3.16 -11.01 13.93
CA PHE A 25 3.25 -12.17 13.04
C PHE A 25 4.51 -12.15 12.18
N TYR A 26 4.89 -10.98 11.65
CA TYR A 26 5.93 -10.88 10.63
C TYR A 26 7.30 -10.40 11.14
N VAL A 27 7.35 -9.70 12.29
CA VAL A 27 8.60 -9.18 12.88
C VAL A 27 9.20 -10.23 13.82
N LYS A 28 10.52 -10.44 13.69
CA LYS A 28 11.33 -11.36 14.48
C LYS A 28 12.31 -10.61 15.38
N SER A 29 12.84 -11.29 16.40
CA SER A 29 13.71 -10.65 17.40
C SER A 29 14.98 -10.03 16.83
N GLY A 30 15.57 -10.65 15.80
CA GLY A 30 16.80 -10.17 15.15
C GLY A 30 16.58 -9.31 13.89
N ASP A 31 15.33 -8.95 13.56
CA ASP A 31 15.06 -8.16 12.36
C ASP A 31 15.56 -6.71 12.51
N SER A 32 16.04 -6.14 11.40
CA SER A 32 16.19 -4.69 11.23
C SER A 32 14.89 -4.09 10.69
N VAL A 33 14.18 -3.30 11.50
CA VAL A 33 12.84 -2.79 11.20
C VAL A 33 12.87 -1.29 10.96
N LEU A 34 12.39 -0.82 9.81
CA LEU A 34 12.19 0.60 9.54
C LEU A 34 10.71 0.96 9.72
N GLU A 35 10.40 1.91 10.60
CA GLU A 35 9.07 2.54 10.70
C GLU A 35 9.12 3.97 10.18
N VAL A 36 8.38 4.26 9.11
CA VAL A 36 8.26 5.60 8.52
C VAL A 36 6.91 6.21 8.93
N GLY A 37 6.95 7.41 9.52
CA GLY A 37 5.76 8.06 10.10
C GLY A 37 5.48 7.62 11.54
N SER A 38 6.54 7.47 12.33
CA SER A 38 6.54 6.97 13.72
C SER A 38 5.96 7.94 14.76
N GLU A 39 4.98 8.78 14.39
CA GLU A 39 4.41 9.80 15.28
C GLU A 39 3.73 9.23 16.54
N ARG A 40 3.23 7.99 16.47
CA ARG A 40 2.55 7.33 17.59
C ARG A 40 3.46 6.33 18.27
N ASN A 41 3.75 6.59 19.55
CA ASN A 41 4.61 5.74 20.37
C ASN A 41 4.07 4.30 20.56
N ASP A 42 2.78 4.02 20.33
CA ASP A 42 2.20 2.70 20.62
C ASP A 42 2.69 1.61 19.65
N VAL A 43 2.75 1.91 18.35
CA VAL A 43 3.28 0.98 17.33
C VAL A 43 4.79 0.85 17.48
N SER A 44 5.51 1.98 17.61
CA SER A 44 6.97 1.96 17.81
C SER A 44 7.37 1.14 19.04
N SER A 45 6.72 1.36 20.19
CA SER A 45 7.02 0.59 21.41
C SER A 45 6.72 -0.89 21.24
N HIS A 46 5.65 -1.24 20.53
CA HIS A 46 5.32 -2.64 20.23
C HIS A 46 6.43 -3.30 19.40
N ILE A 47 6.92 -2.62 18.36
CA ILE A 47 8.04 -3.11 17.54
C ILE A 47 9.30 -3.30 18.40
N CYS A 48 9.63 -2.32 19.26
CA CYS A 48 10.82 -2.39 20.12
C CYS A 48 10.78 -3.52 21.16
N ARG A 49 9.58 -4.01 21.53
CA ARG A 49 9.41 -5.21 22.37
C ARG A 49 9.61 -6.51 21.59
N LEU A 50 9.25 -6.51 20.30
CA LEU A 50 9.40 -7.66 19.42
C LEU A 50 10.86 -7.83 18.98
N VAL A 51 11.53 -6.74 18.61
CA VAL A 51 12.93 -6.71 18.19
C VAL A 51 13.83 -6.65 19.42
N ARG A 52 14.49 -7.76 19.76
CA ARG A 52 15.39 -7.87 20.94
C ARG A 52 16.87 -7.86 20.56
N ASP A 53 17.20 -8.52 19.46
CA ASP A 53 18.56 -8.77 18.99
C ASP A 53 18.86 -8.01 17.68
N GLY A 54 17.88 -7.25 17.18
CA GLY A 54 17.95 -6.46 15.95
C GLY A 54 17.93 -4.95 16.20
N MET A 55 17.61 -4.19 15.16
CA MET A 55 17.60 -2.73 15.21
C MET A 55 16.27 -2.16 14.74
N VAL A 56 15.78 -1.13 15.40
CA VAL A 56 14.56 -0.40 15.02
C VAL A 56 14.93 1.01 14.57
N TYR A 57 14.57 1.37 13.35
CA TYR A 57 14.81 2.67 12.77
C TYR A 57 13.49 3.42 12.69
N LEU A 58 13.37 4.52 13.46
CA LEU A 58 12.15 5.30 13.52
C LEU A 58 12.32 6.60 12.75
N ALA A 59 11.71 6.68 11.58
CA ALA A 59 11.80 7.82 10.68
C ALA A 59 10.58 8.72 10.78
N ASP A 60 10.79 10.03 11.00
CA ASP A 60 9.72 11.02 11.08
C ASP A 60 10.22 12.45 10.79
N LYS A 61 9.32 13.36 10.38
CA LYS A 61 9.63 14.77 10.12
C LYS A 61 9.66 15.61 11.40
N ASN A 62 8.73 15.35 12.31
CA ASN A 62 8.39 16.26 13.42
C ASN A 62 8.84 15.75 14.79
N ARG A 63 9.58 14.64 14.86
CA ARG A 63 10.02 14.08 16.13
C ARG A 63 11.19 14.90 16.68
N ALA A 64 10.84 15.92 17.46
CA ALA A 64 11.77 16.91 18.05
C ALA A 64 12.08 16.65 19.53
N ASN A 65 11.56 15.58 20.13
CA ASN A 65 11.71 15.34 21.57
C ASN A 65 12.27 13.94 21.83
N ASP A 66 13.44 13.90 22.48
CA ASP A 66 14.03 12.72 23.15
C ASP A 66 13.16 12.18 24.30
N LYS A 67 11.99 12.81 24.55
CA LYS A 67 10.96 12.25 25.43
C LYS A 67 10.31 11.06 24.72
N TRP A 68 10.99 9.92 24.87
CA TRP A 68 10.47 8.56 24.98
C TRP A 68 10.48 7.62 23.78
N LEU A 69 11.17 6.50 24.04
CA LEU A 69 10.68 5.15 23.83
C LEU A 69 10.72 4.40 25.16
N GLY A 70 9.55 4.28 25.78
CA GLY A 70 9.31 3.39 26.91
C GLY A 70 9.32 4.03 28.30
N THR A 71 8.67 3.35 29.24
CA THR A 71 8.52 3.77 30.64
C THR A 71 9.86 3.89 31.34
N GLU A 72 9.92 4.55 32.51
CA GLU A 72 11.13 4.47 33.36
C GLU A 72 11.56 3.01 33.60
N GLU A 73 10.64 2.06 33.41
CA GLU A 73 10.82 0.61 33.52
C GLU A 73 11.25 -0.10 32.21
N GLU A 74 11.07 0.49 31.02
CA GLU A 74 11.44 -0.12 29.73
C GLU A 74 12.21 0.89 28.86
N SER A 75 13.54 0.82 28.82
CA SER A 75 14.34 1.58 27.85
C SER A 75 14.67 0.74 26.61
N PHE A 76 14.59 1.35 25.43
CA PHE A 76 14.92 0.74 24.13
C PHE A 76 16.13 1.42 23.45
N THR A 77 16.87 2.25 24.16
CA THR A 77 17.94 3.10 23.61
C THR A 77 19.10 2.33 22.97
N ASP A 78 19.29 1.07 23.37
CA ASP A 78 20.34 0.16 22.86
C ASP A 78 20.07 -0.33 21.44
N ARG A 79 18.80 -0.31 21.00
CA ARG A 79 18.37 -0.92 19.73
C ARG A 79 17.48 -0.04 18.87
N VAL A 80 17.36 1.24 19.20
CA VAL A 80 16.56 2.19 18.43
C VAL A 80 17.41 3.33 17.89
N SER A 81 17.31 3.55 16.58
CA SER A 81 17.89 4.69 15.88
C SER A 81 16.78 5.63 15.39
N MET A 82 16.81 6.87 15.84
CA MET A 82 15.89 7.91 15.40
C MET A 82 16.42 8.56 14.12
N ILE A 83 15.60 8.62 13.07
CA ILE A 83 15.96 9.24 11.79
C ILE A 83 15.05 10.44 11.54
N LYS A 84 15.62 11.64 11.58
CA LYS A 84 14.88 12.86 11.28
C LYS A 84 14.83 13.12 9.77
N LEU A 85 13.64 13.16 9.20
CA LEU A 85 13.41 13.56 7.81
C LEU A 85 13.26 15.09 7.75
N LYS A 86 14.04 15.77 6.90
CA LYS A 86 13.92 17.25 6.78
C LYS A 86 12.67 17.61 5.99
N SER A 87 12.33 16.79 5.01
CA SER A 87 11.17 16.90 4.14
C SER A 87 10.73 15.50 3.70
N LEU A 88 9.72 15.43 2.84
CA LEU A 88 9.42 14.18 2.16
C LEU A 88 10.47 13.94 1.06
N GLY A 89 10.92 14.96 0.33
CA GLY A 89 11.79 14.79 -0.84
C GLY A 89 13.16 14.16 -0.55
N ASP A 90 13.63 14.19 0.69
CA ASP A 90 14.91 13.63 1.12
C ASP A 90 14.80 12.21 1.71
N TRP A 91 13.60 11.63 1.84
CA TRP A 91 13.45 10.30 2.46
C TRP A 91 14.33 9.25 1.81
N LYS A 92 14.44 9.25 0.47
CA LYS A 92 15.22 8.26 -0.26
C LYS A 92 16.70 8.33 0.09
N LYS A 93 17.26 9.54 0.08
CA LYS A 93 18.66 9.76 0.45
C LYS A 93 18.87 9.45 1.94
N THR A 94 17.98 9.89 2.81
CA THR A 94 18.18 9.75 4.26
C THR A 94 18.04 8.30 4.73
N LEU A 95 17.10 7.54 4.17
CA LEU A 95 16.80 6.17 4.60
C LEU A 95 17.60 5.11 3.83
N PHE A 96 18.09 5.41 2.63
CA PHE A 96 18.71 4.40 1.74
C PHE A 96 20.09 4.83 1.17
N SER A 97 20.77 5.82 1.74
CA SER A 97 22.12 6.24 1.28
C SER A 97 23.29 5.41 1.83
N GLY A 98 23.02 4.40 2.66
CA GLY A 98 24.05 3.56 3.28
C GLY A 98 23.79 2.07 3.06
N GLU A 99 24.58 1.24 3.74
CA GLU A 99 24.48 -0.23 3.69
C GLU A 99 23.42 -0.80 4.66
N VAL A 100 22.56 0.06 5.23
CA VAL A 100 21.53 -0.41 6.15
C VAL A 100 20.50 -1.24 5.38
N HIS A 101 20.35 -2.49 5.79
CA HIS A 101 19.32 -3.39 5.31
C HIS A 101 18.13 -3.38 6.26
N TYR A 102 16.93 -3.41 5.70
CA TYR A 102 15.70 -3.56 6.47
C TYR A 102 15.05 -4.90 6.12
N ASP A 103 14.81 -5.74 7.12
CA ASP A 103 14.06 -6.98 6.99
C ASP A 103 12.56 -6.72 6.88
N VAL A 104 12.09 -5.66 7.56
CA VAL A 104 10.69 -5.25 7.60
C VAL A 104 10.61 -3.73 7.46
N ILE A 105 9.71 -3.27 6.58
CA ILE A 105 9.37 -1.84 6.45
C ILE A 105 7.92 -1.63 6.87
N ILE A 106 7.69 -0.63 7.72
CA ILE A 106 6.38 -0.22 8.21
C ILE A 106 6.14 1.21 7.73
N LEU A 107 5.05 1.41 6.99
CA LEU A 107 4.76 2.66 6.31
C LEU A 107 3.47 3.30 6.84
N GLY A 108 3.62 4.41 7.55
CA GLY A 108 2.56 5.26 8.11
C GLY A 108 2.54 6.67 7.54
N ILE A 109 2.31 6.81 6.23
CA ILE A 109 2.56 8.08 5.51
C ILE A 109 1.45 9.13 5.58
N SER A 110 0.28 8.79 6.16
CA SER A 110 -0.84 9.75 6.27
C SER A 110 -0.41 11.07 6.94
N HIS A 111 0.52 10.98 7.89
CA HIS A 111 1.07 12.13 8.61
C HIS A 111 2.15 12.88 7.81
N LEU A 112 2.89 12.18 6.95
CA LEU A 112 3.96 12.78 6.14
C LEU A 112 3.44 13.53 4.91
N VAL A 113 2.37 13.03 4.29
CA VAL A 113 1.85 13.53 3.00
C VAL A 113 0.54 14.30 3.16
N GLY A 114 -0.09 14.29 4.35
CA GLY A 114 -1.31 15.03 4.67
C GLY A 114 -2.59 14.49 4.02
N LEU A 115 -2.49 13.67 2.97
CA LEU A 115 -3.62 12.99 2.32
C LEU A 115 -3.31 11.51 2.10
N ASP A 116 -4.19 10.64 2.59
CA ASP A 116 -4.16 9.20 2.33
C ASP A 116 -4.74 8.93 0.92
N LEU A 117 -3.94 9.12 -0.12
CA LEU A 117 -4.31 8.80 -1.51
C LEU A 117 -3.72 7.45 -1.92
N TYR A 118 -4.56 6.55 -2.47
CA TYR A 118 -4.16 5.18 -2.79
C TYR A 118 -2.98 5.11 -3.78
N MET A 119 -2.98 5.91 -4.85
CA MET A 119 -1.86 5.89 -5.80
C MET A 119 -0.56 6.40 -5.18
N THR A 120 -0.62 7.49 -4.41
CA THR A 120 0.56 8.03 -3.74
C THR A 120 1.18 7.01 -2.78
N GLN A 121 0.33 6.29 -2.05
CA GLN A 121 0.79 5.23 -1.15
C GLN A 121 1.45 4.06 -1.88
N LEU A 122 0.83 3.57 -2.96
CA LEU A 122 1.38 2.48 -3.76
C LEU A 122 2.69 2.88 -4.44
N VAL A 123 2.74 4.08 -5.00
CA VAL A 123 3.96 4.62 -5.62
C VAL A 123 5.07 4.73 -4.60
N MET A 124 4.80 5.30 -3.41
CA MET A 124 5.80 5.45 -2.37
C MET A 124 6.29 4.10 -1.82
N ALA A 125 5.37 3.15 -1.58
CA ALA A 125 5.72 1.79 -1.18
C ALA A 125 6.63 1.13 -2.23
N HIS A 126 6.27 1.22 -3.50
CA HIS A 126 7.07 0.66 -4.58
C HIS A 126 8.44 1.35 -4.72
N GLU A 127 8.50 2.68 -4.67
CA GLU A 127 9.76 3.42 -4.71
C GLU A 127 10.69 3.06 -3.54
N MET A 128 10.15 2.85 -2.34
CA MET A 128 10.92 2.37 -1.19
C MET A 128 11.49 0.98 -1.44
N LEU A 129 10.65 0.04 -1.91
CA LEU A 129 11.11 -1.31 -2.24
C LEU A 129 12.21 -1.29 -3.32
N GLN A 130 12.06 -0.47 -4.36
CA GLN A 130 13.07 -0.29 -5.40
C GLN A 130 14.35 0.41 -4.92
N SER A 131 14.28 1.13 -3.80
CA SER A 131 15.44 1.80 -3.20
C SER A 131 16.20 0.91 -2.23
N CYS A 132 15.65 -0.25 -1.86
CA CYS A 132 16.32 -1.21 -0.99
C CYS A 132 17.41 -1.98 -1.76
N ALA A 133 18.65 -1.98 -1.27
CA ALA A 133 19.73 -2.80 -1.83
C ALA A 133 19.39 -4.30 -1.80
N ARG A 134 18.64 -4.73 -0.78
CA ARG A 134 18.06 -6.06 -0.66
C ARG A 134 16.60 -5.93 -0.25
N GLN A 135 15.71 -6.65 -0.94
CA GLN A 135 14.28 -6.59 -0.69
C GLN A 135 13.96 -6.99 0.77
N PRO A 136 13.09 -6.22 1.46
CA PRO A 136 12.57 -6.64 2.75
C PRO A 136 11.71 -7.90 2.59
N ARG A 137 11.56 -8.65 3.67
CA ARG A 137 10.71 -9.85 3.72
C ARG A 137 9.23 -9.49 3.69
N VAL A 138 8.87 -8.31 4.21
CA VAL A 138 7.50 -7.80 4.22
C VAL A 138 7.50 -6.28 4.33
N MET A 139 6.52 -5.64 3.68
CA MET A 139 6.16 -4.25 3.92
C MET A 139 4.77 -4.19 4.53
N ILE A 140 4.62 -3.54 5.67
CA ILE A 140 3.33 -3.32 6.34
C ILE A 140 2.92 -1.86 6.11
N VAL A 141 1.79 -1.62 5.46
CA VAL A 141 1.33 -0.27 5.11
C VAL A 141 0.05 0.05 5.87
N LYS A 142 0.06 1.12 6.66
CA LYS A 142 -1.13 1.62 7.34
C LYS A 142 -1.88 2.59 6.42
N SER A 143 -2.90 2.09 5.73
CA SER A 143 -3.79 2.90 4.91
C SER A 143 -5.19 2.32 4.82
N LYS A 144 -6.16 3.13 5.26
CA LYS A 144 -7.58 2.79 5.10
C LYS A 144 -7.98 2.82 3.63
N LYS A 145 -7.35 3.70 2.82
CA LYS A 145 -7.67 3.84 1.39
C LYS A 145 -7.08 2.73 0.54
N LEU A 146 -5.88 2.24 0.83
CA LEU A 146 -5.35 1.03 0.20
C LEU A 146 -6.14 -0.22 0.56
N TYR A 147 -6.54 -0.34 1.83
CA TYR A 147 -7.42 -1.43 2.23
C TYR A 147 -8.79 -1.37 1.55
N SER A 148 -9.41 -0.17 1.43
CA SER A 148 -10.64 -0.02 0.63
C SER A 148 -10.39 -0.40 -0.83
N LEU A 149 -9.27 0.04 -1.42
CA LEU A 149 -8.90 -0.30 -2.79
C LEU A 149 -8.75 -1.81 -2.99
N SER A 150 -8.05 -2.52 -2.10
CA SER A 150 -7.85 -3.97 -2.23
C SER A 150 -9.16 -4.75 -2.19
N ARG A 151 -10.15 -4.26 -1.43
CA ARG A 151 -11.51 -4.84 -1.41
C ARG A 151 -12.33 -4.55 -2.67
N ARG A 152 -12.01 -3.48 -3.40
CA ARG A 152 -12.69 -3.08 -4.64
C ARG A 152 -11.95 -3.55 -5.90
N LEU A 153 -10.71 -4.01 -5.76
CA LEU A 153 -9.91 -4.55 -6.83
C LEU A 153 -10.26 -6.03 -7.05
N VAL A 154 -10.96 -6.31 -8.13
CA VAL A 154 -11.33 -7.68 -8.51
C VAL A 154 -10.53 -8.06 -9.74
N HIS A 155 -9.85 -9.21 -9.68
CA HIS A 155 -9.18 -9.77 -10.84
C HIS A 155 -10.22 -10.34 -11.81
N SER A 156 -10.10 -10.04 -13.10
CA SER A 156 -10.97 -10.53 -14.19
C SER A 156 -11.25 -12.04 -14.10
N HIS A 157 -10.22 -12.88 -13.96
CA HIS A 157 -10.36 -14.32 -13.77
C HIS A 157 -11.30 -14.72 -12.63
N LYS A 158 -11.27 -14.02 -11.49
CA LYS A 158 -12.17 -14.32 -10.37
C LYS A 158 -13.63 -14.01 -10.66
N LEU A 159 -13.89 -13.08 -11.60
CA LEU A 159 -15.23 -12.86 -12.11
C LEU A 159 -15.65 -14.00 -13.04
N PHE A 160 -14.75 -14.41 -13.93
CA PHE A 160 -15.06 -15.43 -14.94
C PHE A 160 -15.25 -16.82 -14.34
N ASP A 161 -14.52 -17.18 -13.28
CA ASP A 161 -14.65 -18.46 -12.58
C ASP A 161 -15.72 -18.48 -11.47
N GLY A 162 -16.35 -17.32 -11.20
CA GLY A 162 -17.38 -17.17 -10.18
C GLY A 162 -16.87 -17.15 -8.73
N SER A 163 -15.56 -17.19 -8.49
CA SER A 163 -14.97 -17.13 -7.14
C SER A 163 -15.09 -15.76 -6.49
N SER A 164 -15.39 -14.72 -7.25
CA SER A 164 -15.78 -13.41 -6.76
C SER A 164 -17.06 -12.95 -7.43
N GLN A 165 -18.06 -12.62 -6.61
CA GLN A 165 -19.27 -11.97 -7.07
C GLN A 165 -19.15 -10.46 -6.86
N LEU A 166 -19.52 -9.72 -7.90
CA LEU A 166 -19.72 -8.30 -7.82
C LEU A 166 -20.85 -8.01 -6.82
N PRO A 167 -20.70 -7.02 -5.90
CA PRO A 167 -21.81 -6.60 -5.06
C PRO A 167 -23.04 -6.26 -5.91
N SER A 168 -24.23 -6.65 -5.46
CA SER A 168 -25.49 -6.26 -6.12
C SER A 168 -25.63 -4.74 -6.29
N ASP A 169 -24.96 -3.99 -5.40
CA ASP A 169 -25.10 -2.55 -5.22
C ASP A 169 -24.00 -1.74 -5.94
N ILE A 170 -23.22 -2.36 -6.84
CA ILE A 170 -22.22 -1.65 -7.66
C ILE A 170 -22.80 -0.40 -8.33
N MET A 171 -24.09 -0.41 -8.65
CA MET A 171 -24.75 0.67 -9.37
C MET A 171 -24.75 2.04 -8.66
N ARG A 172 -24.37 2.19 -7.38
CA ARG A 172 -24.53 3.47 -6.65
C ARG A 172 -23.44 3.82 -5.63
N SER A 173 -22.29 3.16 -5.64
CA SER A 173 -21.18 3.51 -4.73
C SER A 173 -20.42 4.75 -5.22
N SER A 174 -20.07 5.66 -4.32
CA SER A 174 -19.13 6.76 -4.60
C SER A 174 -17.68 6.29 -4.75
N GLU A 175 -17.40 5.03 -4.44
CA GLU A 175 -16.11 4.39 -4.65
C GLU A 175 -16.25 3.32 -5.77
N PRO A 176 -15.64 3.53 -6.96
CA PRO A 176 -15.84 2.63 -8.10
C PRO A 176 -15.22 1.25 -7.86
N VAL A 177 -15.82 0.19 -8.39
CA VAL A 177 -15.18 -1.13 -8.45
C VAL A 177 -14.14 -1.13 -9.57
N ILE A 178 -12.98 -1.71 -9.32
CA ILE A 178 -11.88 -1.74 -10.28
C ILE A 178 -11.66 -3.18 -10.72
N ILE A 179 -11.86 -3.44 -12.00
CA ILE A 179 -11.61 -4.75 -12.59
C ILE A 179 -10.25 -4.73 -13.27
N ALA A 180 -9.32 -5.48 -12.72
CA ALA A 180 -7.99 -5.64 -13.30
C ALA A 180 -8.00 -6.81 -14.30
N ALA A 181 -7.58 -6.53 -15.52
CA ALA A 181 -7.41 -7.53 -16.57
C ALA A 181 -5.95 -7.52 -17.05
N VAL A 182 -5.38 -8.70 -17.29
CA VAL A 182 -3.98 -8.82 -17.71
C VAL A 182 -3.84 -8.64 -19.22
N LYS A 183 -4.83 -9.11 -19.98
CA LYS A 183 -4.84 -9.08 -21.45
C LYS A 183 -6.01 -8.27 -21.99
N VAL A 184 -5.87 -7.81 -23.22
CA VAL A 184 -6.91 -7.06 -23.92
C VAL A 184 -8.17 -7.90 -24.10
N GLU A 185 -8.04 -9.20 -24.37
CA GLU A 185 -9.18 -10.12 -24.49
C GLU A 185 -9.92 -10.26 -23.15
N GLU A 186 -9.19 -10.41 -22.04
CA GLU A 186 -9.80 -10.46 -20.70
C GLU A 186 -10.57 -9.18 -20.41
N TYR A 187 -9.94 -8.02 -20.65
CA TYR A 187 -10.56 -6.71 -20.48
C TYR A 187 -11.85 -6.60 -21.29
N ARG A 188 -11.80 -6.95 -22.59
CA ARG A 188 -12.98 -6.94 -23.46
C ARG A 188 -14.06 -7.85 -22.93
N ASN A 189 -13.73 -9.06 -22.47
CA ASN A 189 -14.73 -10.00 -21.95
C ASN A 189 -15.39 -9.53 -20.64
N THR A 190 -14.82 -8.54 -19.93
CA THR A 190 -15.47 -8.01 -18.72
C THR A 190 -16.77 -7.25 -19.01
N HIS A 191 -16.95 -6.69 -20.21
CA HIS A 191 -18.12 -5.84 -20.51
C HIS A 191 -19.45 -6.58 -20.30
N THR A 192 -19.51 -7.87 -20.61
CA THR A 192 -20.74 -8.70 -20.48
C THR A 192 -21.21 -8.85 -19.04
N TYR A 193 -20.34 -8.60 -18.05
CA TYR A 193 -20.66 -8.69 -16.64
C TYR A 193 -20.88 -7.33 -15.98
N LEU A 194 -20.42 -6.25 -16.61
CA LEU A 194 -20.28 -4.93 -15.99
C LEU A 194 -21.19 -3.88 -16.60
N VAL A 195 -21.52 -4.01 -17.89
CA VAL A 195 -22.20 -2.97 -18.66
C VAL A 195 -23.61 -3.43 -19.00
N LYS A 196 -24.59 -2.56 -18.77
CA LYS A 196 -25.98 -2.72 -19.18
C LYS A 196 -26.33 -1.77 -20.32
N GLU A 197 -27.37 -2.11 -21.10
CA GLU A 197 -27.86 -1.32 -22.23
C GLU A 197 -28.17 0.15 -21.90
N SER A 198 -28.58 0.42 -20.66
CA SER A 198 -28.91 1.77 -20.18
C SER A 198 -27.70 2.59 -19.71
N ASP A 199 -26.52 1.99 -19.61
CA ASP A 199 -25.37 2.64 -18.98
C ASP A 199 -24.73 3.65 -19.94
N ALA A 200 -24.32 4.79 -19.38
CA ALA A 200 -23.44 5.74 -20.05
C ALA A 200 -21.98 5.30 -19.86
N ILE A 201 -21.25 5.14 -20.96
CA ILE A 201 -19.90 4.55 -20.94
C ILE A 201 -18.88 5.58 -21.40
N LEU A 202 -17.83 5.78 -20.59
CA LEU A 202 -16.62 6.50 -20.95
C LEU A 202 -15.47 5.50 -21.13
N GLU A 203 -14.94 5.41 -22.33
CA GLU A 203 -13.74 4.60 -22.62
C GLU A 203 -12.51 5.50 -22.67
N LEU A 204 -11.52 5.22 -21.82
CA LEU A 204 -10.24 5.92 -21.85
C LEU A 204 -9.18 5.01 -22.50
N GLY A 205 -8.52 5.50 -23.54
CA GLY A 205 -7.48 4.75 -24.27
C GLY A 205 -8.03 3.75 -25.29
N CYS A 206 -8.96 4.18 -26.14
CA CYS A 206 -9.70 3.38 -27.14
C CYS A 206 -8.88 2.95 -28.38
N HIS A 207 -7.65 2.50 -28.19
CA HIS A 207 -6.72 2.20 -29.28
C HIS A 207 -7.34 1.20 -30.29
N PHE A 208 -7.47 1.63 -31.55
CA PHE A 208 -8.12 0.93 -32.68
C PHE A 208 -9.64 0.69 -32.57
N GLY A 209 -10.33 1.26 -31.57
CA GLY A 209 -11.80 1.25 -31.46
C GLY A 209 -12.48 -0.12 -31.39
N GLN A 210 -11.71 -1.19 -31.21
CA GLN A 210 -12.25 -2.55 -31.19
C GLN A 210 -13.13 -2.79 -29.96
N THR A 211 -12.71 -2.26 -28.80
CA THR A 211 -13.52 -2.31 -27.57
C THR A 211 -14.69 -1.34 -27.66
N THR A 212 -14.51 -0.15 -28.21
CA THR A 212 -15.59 0.83 -28.45
C THR A 212 -16.76 0.20 -29.22
N LYS A 213 -16.48 -0.55 -30.29
CA LYS A 213 -17.50 -1.27 -31.08
C LYS A 213 -18.21 -2.37 -30.30
N LEU A 214 -17.58 -2.95 -29.29
CA LEU A 214 -18.24 -3.89 -28.38
C LEU A 214 -19.17 -3.13 -27.43
N LEU A 215 -18.68 -2.03 -26.85
CA LEU A 215 -19.43 -1.21 -25.90
C LEU A 215 -20.65 -0.53 -26.55
N GLU A 216 -20.54 -0.07 -27.80
CA GLU A 216 -21.65 0.51 -28.57
C GLU A 216 -22.82 -0.47 -28.75
N LYS A 217 -22.52 -1.77 -28.86
CA LYS A 217 -23.55 -2.81 -28.96
C LYS A 217 -24.23 -3.11 -27.62
N THR A 218 -23.65 -2.66 -26.51
CA THR A 218 -24.07 -3.02 -25.15
C THR A 218 -24.54 -1.82 -24.33
N GLY A 219 -24.38 -0.58 -24.80
CA GLY A 219 -24.81 0.62 -24.10
C GLY A 219 -24.57 1.92 -24.88
N THR A 220 -24.81 3.07 -24.25
CA THR A 220 -24.61 4.38 -24.90
C THR A 220 -23.18 4.89 -24.62
N VAL A 221 -22.33 4.93 -25.65
CA VAL A 221 -20.91 5.31 -25.53
C VAL A 221 -20.71 6.81 -25.78
N GLN A 222 -20.04 7.51 -24.87
CA GLN A 222 -19.54 8.86 -25.08
C GLN A 222 -18.03 8.82 -25.37
N LEU A 223 -17.62 9.37 -26.51
CA LEU A 223 -16.22 9.48 -26.91
C LEU A 223 -15.64 10.80 -26.39
N GLN A 224 -14.46 10.75 -25.76
CA GLN A 224 -13.64 11.92 -25.38
C GLN A 224 -12.25 11.82 -25.97
#